data_AF-M5EFP4-F1
#
_entry.id   AF-M5EFP4-F1
#
_cell.length_a   1.000
_cell.length_b   1.000
_cell.length_c   1.000
_cell.angle_alpha   90.00
_cell.angle_beta   90.00
_cell.angle_gamma   90.00
#
_symmetry.space_group_name_H-M   'P 1'
#
loop_
_entity.id
_entity.type
_entity.pdbx_description
1 polymer ?
#
loop_
_entity_poly.entity_id
_entity_poly.type
_entity_poly.pdbx_seq_one_letter_code
_entity_poly.pdbx_strand_id
1 'polypeptide(L)'
;MGESNIIAFPLHRRRKLVEGIARVLESKNGEDANAFWRSTVKTILVQLSESGIGPGLAEQEIGMLLRSVLRDIATRSAKLAR
;
A
#
# COMPACT_ATOMS: atom_id res chain seq x y z
N MET A 1 -16.90 -8.52 15.85
CA MET A 1 -17.18 -7.14 15.39
C MET A 1 -16.46 -6.97 14.06
N GLY A 2 -17.19 -7.00 12.96
CA GLY A 2 -16.61 -6.89 11.62
C GLY A 2 -16.19 -5.44 11.39
N GLU A 3 -14.90 -5.17 11.49
CA GLU A 3 -14.34 -3.93 10.96
C GLU A 3 -14.53 -3.99 9.45
N SER A 4 -15.64 -3.44 8.95
CA SER A 4 -15.80 -3.12 7.55
C SER A 4 -14.69 -2.14 7.20
N ASN A 5 -13.55 -2.67 6.79
CA ASN A 5 -12.42 -1.94 6.25
C ASN A 5 -12.83 -1.48 4.84
N ILE A 6 -13.84 -0.60 4.79
CA ILE A 6 -14.31 0.02 3.55
C ILE A 6 -13.07 0.66 2.96
N ILE A 7 -12.64 0.19 1.79
CA ILE A 7 -11.59 0.85 1.01
C ILE A 7 -12.20 2.12 0.41
N ALA A 8 -12.18 3.21 1.18
CA ALA A 8 -12.52 4.54 0.70
C ALA A 8 -11.42 5.00 -0.24
N PHE A 9 -11.80 5.15 -1.51
CA PHE A 9 -10.96 5.68 -2.57
C PHE A 9 -10.65 7.16 -2.38
N PRO A 10 -9.49 7.62 -2.89
CA PRO A 10 -8.44 6.84 -3.52
C PRO A 10 -7.39 6.33 -2.50
N LEU A 11 -6.82 5.16 -2.76
CA LEU A 11 -5.95 4.44 -1.82
C LEU A 11 -4.71 5.24 -1.41
N HIS A 12 -4.15 6.03 -2.33
CA HIS A 12 -2.98 6.87 -2.10
C HIS A 12 -3.23 8.06 -1.14
N ARG A 13 -4.50 8.45 -0.91
CA ARG A 13 -4.85 9.50 0.07
C ARG A 13 -4.88 8.98 1.51
N ARG A 14 -4.91 7.66 1.71
CA ARG A 14 -4.93 7.05 3.04
C ARG A 14 -3.52 7.06 3.63
N ARG A 15 -3.13 8.19 4.20
CA ARG A 15 -1.80 8.37 4.81
C ARG A 15 -1.44 7.26 5.79
N LYS A 16 -2.39 6.83 6.65
CA LYS A 16 -2.19 5.69 7.57
C LYS A 16 -1.88 4.36 6.87
N LEU A 17 -2.48 4.09 5.71
CA LEU A 17 -2.23 2.89 4.93
C LEU A 17 -0.82 2.94 4.33
N VAL A 18 -0.48 4.07 3.70
CA VAL A 18 0.85 4.32 3.13
C VAL A 18 1.93 4.23 4.21
N GLU A 19 1.73 4.90 5.35
CA GLU A 19 2.66 4.92 6.47
C GLU A 19 2.88 3.53 7.08
N GLY A 20 1.79 2.75 7.22
CA GLY A 20 1.82 1.39 7.76
C GLY A 20 2.55 0.42 6.83
N ILE A 21 2.24 0.43 5.53
CA ILE A 21 2.94 -0.40 4.54
C ILE A 21 4.41 -0.02 4.47
N ALA A 22 4.74 1.28 4.44
CA ALA A 22 6.12 1.77 4.44
C ALA A 22 6.91 1.25 5.64
N ARG A 23 6.35 1.35 6.85
CA ARG A 23 7.02 0.89 8.08
C ARG A 23 7.27 -0.62 8.09
N VAL A 24 6.32 -1.42 7.58
CA VAL A 24 6.49 -2.87 7.48
C VAL A 24 7.53 -3.22 6.42
N LEU A 25 7.55 -2.52 5.28
CA LEU A 25 8.57 -2.73 4.25
C LEU A 25 9.97 -2.32 4.72
N GLU A 26 10.11 -1.21 5.47
CA GLU A 26 11.38 -0.79 6.08
C GLU A 26 11.92 -1.82 7.08
N SER A 27 11.04 -2.55 7.76
CA SER A 27 11.41 -3.55 8.76
C SER A 27 11.75 -4.92 8.19
N LYS A 28 11.52 -5.16 6.89
CA LYS A 28 11.65 -6.47 6.25
C LYS A 28 12.80 -6.46 5.22
N ASN A 29 13.55 -7.56 5.16
CA ASN A 29 14.56 -7.76 4.12
C ASN A 29 13.91 -8.00 2.76
N GLY A 30 14.63 -7.74 1.66
CA GLY A 30 14.08 -7.66 0.31
C GLY A 30 13.13 -8.79 -0.12
N GLU A 31 13.39 -10.04 0.28
CA GLU A 31 12.51 -11.18 -0.04
C GLU A 31 11.19 -11.16 0.76
N ASP A 32 11.27 -10.95 2.08
CA ASP A 32 10.10 -10.88 2.97
C ASP A 32 9.28 -9.60 2.73
N ALA A 33 9.94 -8.51 2.37
CA ALA A 33 9.31 -7.27 1.92
C ALA A 33 8.52 -7.48 0.62
N ASN A 34 9.10 -8.21 -0.34
CA ASN A 34 8.43 -8.54 -1.60
C ASN A 34 7.25 -9.49 -1.37
N ALA A 35 7.39 -10.51 -0.52
CA ALA A 35 6.29 -11.41 -0.16
C ALA A 35 5.13 -10.65 0.52
N PHE A 36 5.45 -9.77 1.47
CA PHE A 36 4.47 -8.90 2.11
C PHE A 36 3.76 -7.97 1.10
N TRP A 37 4.51 -7.34 0.21
CA TRP A 37 3.95 -6.47 -0.82
C TRP A 37 3.00 -7.23 -1.75
N ARG A 38 3.40 -8.40 -2.24
CA ARG A 38 2.55 -9.25 -3.10
C ARG A 38 1.26 -9.68 -2.42
N SER A 39 1.34 -10.06 -1.14
CA SER A 39 0.17 -10.40 -0.33
C SER A 39 -0.75 -9.19 -0.16
N THR A 40 -0.19 -8.03 0.18
CA THR A 40 -0.92 -6.76 0.34
C THR A 40 -1.63 -6.35 -0.94
N VAL A 41 -0.94 -6.40 -2.09
CA VAL A 41 -1.53 -6.12 -3.41
C VAL A 41 -2.69 -7.06 -3.69
N LYS A 42 -2.53 -8.37 -3.46
CA LYS A 42 -3.60 -9.34 -3.68
C LYS A 42 -4.84 -9.03 -2.84
N THR A 43 -4.65 -8.74 -1.56
CA THR A 43 -5.75 -8.38 -0.65
C THR A 43 -6.44 -7.08 -1.05
N ILE A 44 -5.69 -6.09 -1.54
CA ILE A 44 -6.27 -4.84 -2.03
C ILE A 44 -7.02 -5.08 -3.34
N LEU A 45 -6.47 -5.82 -4.30
CA LEU A 45 -7.14 -6.15 -5.56
C LEU A 45 -8.47 -6.89 -5.35
N VAL A 46 -8.53 -7.81 -4.39
CA VAL A 46 -9.78 -8.49 -4.00
C VAL A 46 -10.80 -7.48 -3.49
N GLN A 47 -10.43 -6.63 -2.54
CA GLN A 47 -11.35 -5.61 -1.99
C GLN A 47 -11.79 -4.58 -3.04
N LEU A 48 -10.91 -4.24 -3.98
CA LEU A 48 -11.23 -3.38 -5.12
C LEU A 48 -12.26 -4.05 -6.04
N SER A 49 -12.08 -5.34 -6.31
CA SER A 49 -13.03 -6.13 -7.10
C SER A 49 -14.38 -6.26 -6.40
N GLU A 50 -14.39 -6.51 -5.09
CA GLU A 50 -15.61 -6.54 -4.25
C GLU A 50 -16.33 -5.18 -4.22
N SER A 51 -15.59 -4.08 -4.37
CA SER A 51 -16.14 -2.72 -4.47
C SER A 51 -16.60 -2.36 -5.90
N GLY A 52 -16.56 -3.30 -6.85
CA GLY A 52 -16.97 -3.09 -8.24
C GLY A 52 -15.97 -2.31 -9.09
N ILE A 53 -14.73 -2.15 -8.64
CA ILE A 53 -13.67 -1.48 -9.40
C ILE A 53 -13.11 -2.46 -10.44
N GLY A 54 -13.11 -2.04 -11.71
CA GLY A 54 -12.54 -2.84 -12.79
C GLY A 54 -11.03 -3.04 -12.66
N PRO A 55 -10.48 -4.16 -13.18
CA PRO A 55 -9.08 -4.54 -12.99
C PRO A 55 -8.09 -3.45 -13.45
N GLY A 56 -8.33 -2.79 -14.58
CA GLY A 56 -7.45 -1.74 -15.08
C GLY A 56 -7.38 -0.48 -14.21
N LEU A 57 -8.45 -0.15 -13.46
CA LEU A 57 -8.42 0.94 -12.47
C LEU A 57 -7.74 0.47 -11.18
N ALA A 58 -7.96 -0.79 -10.79
CA ALA A 58 -7.35 -1.38 -9.63
C ALA A 58 -5.81 -1.42 -9.75
N GLU A 59 -5.30 -1.82 -10.92
CA GLU A 59 -3.86 -1.84 -11.20
C GLU A 59 -3.23 -0.44 -11.16
N GLN A 60 -3.92 0.57 -11.70
CA GLN A 60 -3.46 1.96 -11.63
C GLN A 60 -3.37 2.47 -10.19
N GLU A 61 -4.35 2.15 -9.35
CA GLU A 61 -4.34 2.52 -7.93
C GLU A 61 -3.22 1.82 -7.16
N ILE A 62 -2.97 0.54 -7.42
CA ILE A 62 -1.83 -0.18 -6.85
C ILE A 62 -0.51 0.50 -7.25
N GLY A 63 -0.38 0.92 -8.51
CA GLY A 63 0.79 1.67 -8.98
C GLY A 63 0.98 3.01 -8.26
N MET A 64 -0.10 3.76 -8.05
CA MET A 64 -0.07 5.02 -7.29
C MET A 64 0.24 4.80 -5.80
N LEU A 65 -0.30 3.73 -5.21
CA LEU A 65 -0.01 3.34 -3.83
C LEU A 65 1.48 3.00 -3.66
N LEU A 66 2.05 2.18 -4.55
CA LEU A 66 3.46 1.82 -4.51
C LEU A 66 4.37 3.06 -4.59
N ARG A 67 4.12 3.96 -5.54
CA ARG A 67 4.89 5.21 -5.67
C ARG A 67 4.82 6.06 -4.42
N SER A 68 3.65 6.13 -3.78
CA SER A 68 3.45 6.88 -2.54
C SER A 68 4.21 6.26 -1.37
N VAL A 69 4.17 4.92 -1.24
CA VAL A 69 4.92 4.18 -0.22
C VAL A 69 6.42 4.36 -0.40
N LEU A 70 6.96 4.18 -1.62
CA LEU A 70 8.39 4.37 -1.89
C LEU A 70 8.85 5.81 -1.63
N ARG A 71 8.03 6.80 -1.99
CA ARG A 71 8.30 8.21 -1.69
C ARG A 71 8.36 8.46 -0.19
N ASP A 72 7.46 7.87 0.58
CA ASP A 72 7.41 8.03 2.03
C ASP A 72 8.65 7.42 2.70
N ILE A 73 9.03 6.19 2.31
CA ILE A 73 10.28 5.54 2.75
C ILE A 73 11.49 6.40 2.43
N ALA A 74 11.61 6.89 1.19
CA ALA A 74 12.72 7.76 0.79
C ALA A 74 12.77 9.06 1.59
N THR A 75 11.61 9.66 1.87
CA THR A 75 11.50 10.89 2.67
C THR A 75 11.93 10.66 4.12
N ARG A 76 11.56 9.53 4.73
CA ARG A 76 11.98 9.17 6.08
C ARG A 76 13.47 8.86 6.16
N SER A 77 13.99 8.10 5.20
CA SER A 77 15.42 7.80 5.11
C SER A 77 16.24 9.09 5.01
N ALA A 78 15.83 10.04 4.17
CA ALA A 78 16.47 11.35 4.06
C ALA A 78 16.38 12.21 5.33
N LYS A 79 15.37 11.98 6.18
CA LYS A 79 15.18 12.69 7.46
C LYS A 79 16.02 12.08 8.59
N LEU A 80 16.34 10.78 8.52
CA LEU A 80 17.22 10.07 9.45
C LEU A 80 18.71 10.30 9.15
N ALA A 81 19.05 10.71 7.92
CA ALA A 81 20.41 11.00 7.49
C ALA A 81 20.88 12.44 7.76
N ARG A 82 20.05 13.28 8.42
CA ARG A 82 20.34 14.68 8.77
C ARG A 82 20.45 14.82 10.28
#